data_AF-A0A7E5WET7-F1
#
_entry.id   AF-A0A7E5WET7-F1
#
_cell.length_a   1.000
_cell.length_b   1.000
_cell.length_c   1.000
_cell.angle_alpha   90.00
_cell.angle_beta   90.00
_cell.angle_gamma   90.00
#
_symmetry.space_group_name_H-M   'P 1'
#
loop_
_entity.id
_entity.type
_entity.pdbx_description
1 polymer ?
#
loop_
_entity_poly.entity_id
_entity_poly.type
_entity_poly.pdbx_seq_one_letter_code
_entity_poly.pdbx_strand_id
1 'polypeptide(L)'
;MGKKGKVNKLAKMSDEERARYLQHRADLEEEARRRKRELIARFIKNKLDKEEAYARLNTAKINQQWRFILRKIKCKQMALDIQSMLTSFNFLLDRKNRLITSLMNATNDSDEQHRRGFQAHTENVSYFLDIGSQRLDKLQLEYDIQKNDLLENWDKEDMDLVDSQERAEFKLKLITYIQDRDFQALKKNIETLRATEKNDARLEHEEDLRAFCVPKQLEVETYWAKLREVYTSYQEQHNPIMSHYYSLREKDDFYQKEIARNDVQIQLATDSLLSLQHEWQKSTSTMADRLAHLAARKEELTQKYLQMKKDTKVERSQGNQQLALMVNSSQDAIKHLEELNNKLNKVLQLSEICSKYEHDGDELTKDNESEIDSVDFENLDSAMIEECKEYRKMDKFLLKVNRAKVQTICLRTEKAKLAKENVQLKHYIKRYLTELALKGKERPVSMKIRSQVEKIESKALNRPVTCIEGALSNAVQHEKRMRSLQRRNKESDVRSYPRVQCWM
;
A
#
# COMPACT_ATOMS: atom_id res chain seq x y z
N MET A 1 89.75 9.60 -77.19
CA MET A 1 90.20 9.11 -78.51
C MET A 1 89.41 9.84 -79.60
N GLY A 2 90.08 10.60 -80.48
CA GLY A 2 89.52 11.07 -81.76
C GLY A 2 88.81 12.43 -81.81
N LYS A 3 89.46 13.53 -81.40
CA LYS A 3 89.17 14.86 -81.97
C LYS A 3 89.59 14.83 -83.45
N LYS A 4 88.64 14.63 -84.38
CA LYS A 4 88.83 14.93 -85.80
C LYS A 4 88.20 16.30 -86.10
N GLY A 5 89.03 17.19 -86.64
CA GLY A 5 88.68 18.57 -86.96
C GLY A 5 87.47 18.65 -87.88
N LYS A 6 86.55 19.56 -87.52
CA LYS A 6 85.50 20.05 -88.40
C LYS A 6 86.16 20.73 -89.60
N VAL A 7 86.26 20.02 -90.72
CA VAL A 7 86.37 20.67 -92.02
C VAL A 7 85.10 21.50 -92.18
N ASN A 8 85.29 22.81 -92.37
CA ASN A 8 84.25 23.83 -92.37
C ASN A 8 83.36 23.69 -93.61
N LYS A 9 82.43 22.72 -93.61
CA LYS A 9 81.41 22.49 -94.64
C LYS A 9 80.40 23.66 -94.77
N LEU A 10 80.50 24.68 -93.91
CA LEU A 10 79.69 25.90 -93.93
C LEU A 10 80.34 27.08 -94.70
N ALA A 11 81.54 26.90 -95.27
CA ALA A 11 82.26 27.96 -96.01
C ALA A 11 82.19 27.81 -97.55
N LYS A 12 81.45 26.81 -98.05
CA LYS A 12 81.33 26.47 -99.49
C LYS A 12 79.88 26.25 -99.96
N MET A 13 78.90 26.65 -99.15
CA MET A 13 77.48 26.49 -99.41
C MET A 13 76.81 27.86 -99.47
N SER A 14 75.80 28.03 -100.33
CA SER A 14 75.02 29.28 -100.44
C SER A 14 74.35 29.59 -99.08
N ASP A 15 74.09 30.86 -98.78
CA ASP A 15 73.51 31.28 -97.49
C ASP A 15 72.20 30.52 -97.15
N GLU A 16 71.43 30.10 -98.16
CA GLU A 16 70.24 29.23 -97.99
C GLU A 16 70.57 27.81 -97.51
N GLU A 17 71.63 27.19 -98.01
CA GLU A 17 72.05 25.84 -97.63
C GLU A 17 72.66 25.82 -96.22
N ARG A 18 73.34 26.91 -95.84
CA ARG A 18 73.86 27.12 -94.49
C ARG A 18 72.74 27.32 -93.47
N ALA A 19 71.71 28.08 -93.83
CA ALA A 19 70.50 28.25 -93.02
C ALA A 19 69.77 26.90 -92.85
N ARG A 20 69.56 26.12 -93.92
CA ARG A 20 68.94 24.80 -93.85
C ARG A 20 69.73 23.81 -93.00
N TYR A 21 71.07 23.80 -93.07
CA TYR A 21 71.88 22.92 -92.23
C TYR A 21 71.83 23.29 -90.75
N LEU A 22 71.87 24.59 -90.43
CA LEU A 22 71.72 25.07 -89.05
C LEU A 22 70.30 24.81 -88.53
N GLN A 23 69.29 24.95 -89.38
CA GLN A 23 67.89 24.64 -89.06
C GLN A 23 67.70 23.13 -88.83
N HIS A 24 68.18 22.26 -89.73
CA HIS A 24 68.14 20.81 -89.52
C HIS A 24 68.91 20.35 -88.27
N ARG A 25 70.03 21.01 -87.94
CA ARG A 25 70.77 20.75 -86.70
C ARG A 25 70.00 21.24 -85.47
N ALA A 26 69.37 22.40 -85.54
CA ALA A 26 68.51 22.92 -84.48
C ALA A 26 67.29 22.02 -84.28
N ASP A 27 66.67 21.53 -85.36
CA ASP A 27 65.53 20.61 -85.37
C ASP A 27 65.92 19.25 -84.78
N LEU A 28 67.09 18.70 -85.12
CA LEU A 28 67.60 17.48 -84.49
C LEU A 28 67.91 17.66 -83.00
N GLU A 29 68.42 18.82 -82.60
CA GLU A 29 68.70 19.14 -81.19
C GLU A 29 67.42 19.43 -80.39
N GLU A 30 66.43 20.06 -81.02
CA GLU A 30 65.06 20.26 -80.54
C GLU A 30 64.35 18.92 -80.36
N GLU A 31 64.41 18.04 -81.35
CA GLU A 31 63.86 16.68 -81.26
C GLU A 31 64.58 15.86 -80.19
N ALA A 32 65.90 15.95 -80.08
CA ALA A 32 66.64 15.30 -79.00
C ALA A 32 66.23 15.87 -77.62
N ARG A 33 65.99 17.18 -77.51
CA ARG A 33 65.44 17.81 -76.29
C ARG A 33 64.01 17.36 -76.02
N ARG A 34 63.14 17.25 -77.02
CA ARG A 34 61.76 16.73 -76.88
C ARG A 34 61.77 15.27 -76.45
N ARG A 35 62.54 14.40 -77.10
CA ARG A 35 62.69 12.99 -76.71
C ARG A 35 63.20 12.85 -75.28
N LYS A 36 64.17 13.67 -74.87
CA LYS A 36 64.64 13.72 -73.46
C LYS A 36 63.54 14.16 -72.50
N ARG A 37 62.81 15.25 -72.83
CA ARG A 37 61.67 15.73 -72.01
C ARG A 37 60.55 14.71 -71.93
N GLU A 38 60.21 14.05 -73.02
CA GLU A 38 59.19 12.98 -73.07
C GLU A 38 59.62 11.76 -72.25
N LEU A 39 60.89 11.38 -72.31
CA LEU A 39 61.42 10.26 -71.52
C LEU A 39 61.40 10.58 -70.02
N ILE A 40 61.75 11.82 -69.63
CA ILE A 40 61.62 12.32 -68.26
C ILE A 40 60.15 12.36 -67.83
N ALA A 41 59.24 12.87 -68.65
CA ALA A 41 57.81 12.95 -68.35
C ALA A 41 57.18 11.55 -68.19
N ARG A 42 57.54 10.59 -69.05
CA ARG A 42 57.13 9.18 -68.92
C ARG A 42 57.70 8.54 -67.65
N PHE A 43 58.94 8.84 -67.30
CA PHE A 43 59.55 8.35 -66.07
C PHE A 43 58.83 8.90 -64.82
N ILE A 44 58.53 10.21 -64.79
CA ILE A 44 57.79 10.84 -63.69
C ILE A 44 56.38 10.28 -63.61
N LYS A 45 55.67 10.13 -64.74
CA LYS A 45 54.33 9.53 -64.77
C LYS A 45 54.34 8.09 -64.24
N ASN A 46 55.26 7.26 -64.71
CA ASN A 46 55.41 5.89 -64.20
C ASN A 46 55.79 5.83 -62.72
N LYS A 47 56.52 6.83 -62.20
CA LYS A 47 56.81 6.94 -60.77
C LYS A 47 55.56 7.37 -60.00
N LEU A 48 54.81 8.35 -60.50
CA LEU A 48 53.56 8.81 -59.91
C LEU A 48 52.52 7.69 -59.86
N ASP A 49 52.31 6.97 -60.96
CA ASP A 49 51.35 5.84 -61.04
C ASP A 49 51.71 4.73 -60.03
N LYS A 50 53.01 4.49 -59.81
CA LYS A 50 53.49 3.53 -58.79
C LYS A 50 53.23 4.05 -57.38
N GLU A 51 53.54 5.30 -57.09
CA GLU A 51 53.25 5.91 -55.78
C GLU A 51 51.74 5.94 -55.50
N GLU A 52 50.89 6.24 -56.49
CA GLU A 52 49.44 6.19 -56.36
C GLU A 52 48.92 4.76 -56.13
N ALA A 53 49.49 3.76 -56.82
CA ALA A 53 49.16 2.36 -56.57
C ALA A 53 49.56 1.93 -55.15
N TYR A 54 50.75 2.33 -54.68
CA TYR A 54 51.20 2.06 -53.31
C TYR A 54 50.35 2.80 -52.28
N ALA A 55 49.98 4.06 -52.53
CA ALA A 55 49.10 4.83 -51.65
C ALA A 55 47.72 4.18 -51.52
N ARG A 56 47.12 3.72 -52.64
CA ARG A 56 45.85 2.99 -52.61
C ARG A 56 45.97 1.68 -51.84
N LEU A 57 47.02 0.90 -52.08
CA LEU A 57 47.25 -0.37 -51.39
C LEU A 57 47.50 -0.17 -49.89
N ASN A 58 48.28 0.84 -49.52
CA ASN A 58 48.53 1.19 -48.12
C ASN A 58 47.26 1.68 -47.42
N THR A 59 46.45 2.51 -48.10
CA THR A 59 45.15 2.95 -47.59
C THR A 59 44.21 1.77 -47.36
N ALA A 60 44.15 0.82 -48.31
CA ALA A 60 43.35 -0.39 -48.14
C ALA A 60 43.83 -1.26 -46.97
N LYS A 61 45.14 -1.43 -46.79
CA LYS A 61 45.73 -2.14 -45.64
C LYS A 61 45.39 -1.46 -44.31
N ILE A 62 45.55 -0.14 -44.24
CA ILE A 62 45.23 0.65 -43.04
C ILE A 62 43.73 0.55 -42.73
N ASN A 63 42.85 0.68 -43.72
CA ASN A 63 41.41 0.53 -43.54
C ASN A 63 41.02 -0.89 -43.10
N GLN A 64 41.67 -1.93 -43.62
CA GLN A 64 41.45 -3.31 -43.19
C GLN A 64 41.84 -3.49 -41.71
N GLN A 65 42.99 -2.94 -41.28
CA GLN A 65 43.44 -2.96 -39.89
C GLN A 65 42.46 -2.19 -38.99
N TRP A 66 42.01 -1.00 -39.40
CA TRP A 66 41.00 -0.24 -38.66
C TRP A 66 39.68 -0.98 -38.53
N ARG A 67 39.17 -1.60 -39.61
CA ARG A 67 37.96 -2.43 -39.55
C ARG A 67 38.11 -3.62 -38.61
N PHE A 68 39.29 -4.23 -38.55
CA PHE A 68 39.57 -5.30 -37.61
C PHE A 68 39.53 -4.80 -36.16
N ILE A 69 40.23 -3.70 -35.88
CA ILE A 69 40.27 -3.07 -34.54
C ILE A 69 38.86 -2.64 -34.10
N LEU A 70 38.12 -1.93 -34.96
CA LEU A 70 36.76 -1.45 -34.66
C LEU A 70 35.78 -2.60 -34.42
N ARG A 71 35.84 -3.68 -35.22
CA ARG A 71 35.03 -4.87 -34.97
C ARG A 71 35.37 -5.52 -33.63
N LYS A 72 36.66 -5.64 -33.29
CA LYS A 72 37.09 -6.19 -32.00
C LYS A 72 36.59 -5.34 -30.83
N ILE A 73 36.67 -4.01 -30.93
CA ILE A 73 36.14 -3.09 -29.92
C ILE A 73 34.62 -3.23 -29.83
N LYS A 74 33.90 -3.24 -30.96
CA LYS A 74 32.43 -3.34 -30.97
C LYS A 74 31.95 -4.68 -30.40
N CYS A 75 32.60 -5.79 -30.74
CA CYS A 75 32.27 -7.10 -30.15
C CYS A 75 32.48 -7.11 -28.63
N LYS A 76 33.57 -6.52 -28.13
CA LYS A 76 33.79 -6.37 -26.68
C LYS A 76 32.71 -5.50 -26.03
N GLN A 77 32.35 -4.38 -26.64
CA GLN A 77 31.29 -3.50 -26.15
C GLN A 77 29.95 -4.24 -26.09
N MET A 78 29.55 -4.93 -27.17
CA MET A 78 28.31 -5.72 -27.20
C MET A 78 28.30 -6.84 -26.16
N ALA A 79 29.44 -7.49 -25.91
CA ALA A 79 29.53 -8.52 -24.87
C ALA A 79 29.33 -7.92 -23.47
N LEU A 80 29.91 -6.74 -23.19
CA LEU A 80 29.69 -6.02 -21.93
C LEU A 80 28.24 -5.54 -21.79
N ASP A 81 27.63 -5.05 -22.87
CA ASP A 81 26.22 -4.63 -22.87
C ASP A 81 25.30 -5.82 -22.55
N ILE A 82 25.54 -6.99 -23.17
CA ILE A 82 24.80 -8.23 -22.88
C ILE A 82 25.00 -8.66 -21.43
N GLN A 83 26.22 -8.62 -20.92
CA GLN A 83 26.51 -8.97 -19.53
C GLN A 83 25.79 -8.03 -18.56
N SER A 84 25.81 -6.72 -18.83
CA SER A 84 25.07 -5.71 -18.05
C SER A 84 23.57 -5.97 -18.07
N MET A 85 22.99 -6.24 -19.24
CA MET A 85 21.58 -6.61 -19.37
C MET A 85 21.24 -7.88 -18.58
N LEU A 86 22.10 -8.90 -18.65
CA LEU A 86 21.92 -10.15 -17.91
C LEU A 86 21.96 -9.93 -16.39
N THR A 87 22.91 -9.12 -15.91
CA THR A 87 22.95 -8.76 -14.48
C THR A 87 21.71 -7.99 -14.02
N SER A 88 21.23 -7.05 -14.85
CA SER A 88 20.01 -6.30 -14.57
C SER A 88 18.77 -7.20 -14.55
N PHE A 89 18.69 -8.15 -15.49
CA PHE A 89 17.62 -9.13 -15.57
C PHE A 89 17.61 -10.06 -14.35
N ASN A 90 18.76 -10.60 -13.96
CA ASN A 90 18.87 -11.45 -12.77
C ASN A 90 18.46 -10.69 -11.50
N PHE A 91 18.88 -9.43 -11.35
CA PHE A 91 18.43 -8.60 -10.23
C PHE A 91 16.90 -8.41 -10.22
N LEU A 92 16.28 -8.18 -11.38
CA LEU A 92 14.83 -8.07 -11.49
C LEU A 92 14.13 -9.39 -11.17
N LEU A 93 14.65 -10.53 -11.64
CA LEU A 93 14.16 -11.85 -11.30
C LEU A 93 14.24 -12.10 -9.79
N ASP A 94 15.37 -11.84 -9.16
CA ASP A 94 15.54 -12.02 -7.72
C ASP A 94 14.57 -11.14 -6.93
N ARG A 95 14.38 -9.88 -7.37
CA ARG A 95 13.39 -8.99 -6.76
C ARG A 95 11.98 -9.54 -6.88
N LYS A 96 11.61 -10.07 -8.06
CA LYS A 96 10.29 -10.67 -8.30
C LYS A 96 10.11 -11.95 -7.50
N ASN A 97 11.13 -12.80 -7.41
CA ASN A 97 11.10 -14.02 -6.60
C ASN A 97 10.91 -13.70 -5.12
N ARG A 98 11.65 -12.71 -4.58
CA ARG A 98 11.43 -12.25 -3.19
C ARG A 98 10.02 -11.74 -2.96
N LEU A 99 9.46 -10.99 -3.91
CA LEU A 99 8.08 -10.53 -3.84
C LEU A 99 7.09 -11.71 -3.87
N ILE A 100 7.29 -12.69 -4.75
CA ILE A 100 6.45 -13.89 -4.83
C ILE A 100 6.50 -14.66 -3.51
N THR A 101 7.69 -14.91 -2.94
CA THR A 101 7.84 -15.58 -1.64
C THR A 101 7.16 -14.79 -0.53
N SER A 102 7.32 -13.47 -0.49
CA SER A 102 6.65 -12.62 0.50
C SER A 102 5.13 -12.68 0.38
N LEU A 103 4.59 -12.66 -0.85
CA LEU A 103 3.15 -12.77 -1.08
C LEU A 103 2.64 -14.15 -0.70
N MET A 104 3.37 -15.22 -1.02
CA MET A 104 3.01 -16.58 -0.64
C MET A 104 2.96 -16.76 0.87
N ASN A 105 3.94 -16.19 1.59
CA ASN A 105 3.94 -16.19 3.05
C ASN A 105 2.75 -15.40 3.61
N ALA A 106 2.45 -14.22 3.06
CA ALA A 106 1.30 -13.42 3.48
C ALA A 106 -0.03 -14.15 3.25
N THR A 107 -0.17 -14.89 2.13
CA THR A 107 -1.34 -15.74 1.89
C THR A 107 -1.44 -16.86 2.91
N ASN A 108 -0.34 -17.57 3.19
CA ASN A 108 -0.33 -18.63 4.20
C ASN A 108 -0.67 -18.09 5.61
N ASP A 109 -0.15 -16.92 5.98
CA ASP A 109 -0.46 -16.27 7.26
C ASP A 109 -1.93 -15.87 7.34
N SER A 110 -2.51 -15.36 6.24
CA SER A 110 -3.94 -15.04 6.16
C SER A 110 -4.80 -16.28 6.32
N ASP A 111 -4.47 -17.37 5.63
CA ASP A 111 -5.20 -18.64 5.73
C ASP A 111 -5.12 -19.24 7.13
N GLU A 112 -3.95 -19.16 7.77
CA GLU A 112 -3.77 -19.62 9.15
C GLU A 112 -4.57 -18.77 10.15
N GLN A 113 -4.63 -17.45 9.97
CA GLN A 113 -5.47 -16.57 10.77
C GLN A 113 -6.96 -16.90 10.57
N HIS A 114 -7.41 -17.14 9.33
CA HIS A 114 -8.77 -17.57 9.05
C HIS A 114 -9.10 -18.92 9.71
N ARG A 115 -8.19 -19.89 9.64
CA ARG A 115 -8.36 -21.21 10.28
C ARG A 115 -8.50 -21.08 11.80
N ARG A 116 -7.67 -20.27 12.45
CA ARG A 116 -7.75 -19.99 13.90
C ARG A 116 -9.05 -19.27 14.26
N GLY A 117 -9.45 -18.27 13.48
CA GLY A 117 -10.70 -17.55 13.69
C GLY A 117 -11.92 -18.46 13.57
N PHE A 118 -11.92 -19.34 12.57
CA PHE A 118 -12.96 -20.35 12.40
C PHE A 118 -13.00 -21.33 13.58
N GLN A 119 -11.85 -21.87 13.98
CA GLN A 119 -11.76 -22.78 15.12
C GLN A 119 -12.30 -22.13 16.41
N ALA A 120 -11.87 -20.91 16.73
CA ALA A 120 -12.36 -20.19 17.90
C ALA A 120 -13.88 -19.91 17.83
N HIS A 121 -14.40 -19.60 16.64
CA HIS A 121 -15.84 -19.45 16.46
C HIS A 121 -16.59 -20.77 16.69
N THR A 122 -16.11 -21.88 16.14
CA THR A 122 -16.69 -23.22 16.33
C THR A 122 -16.66 -23.63 17.80
N GLU A 123 -15.56 -23.39 18.51
CA GLU A 123 -15.43 -23.66 19.95
C GLU A 123 -16.45 -22.84 20.76
N ASN A 124 -16.61 -21.55 20.43
CA ASN A 124 -17.61 -20.70 21.08
C ASN A 124 -19.05 -21.17 20.81
N VAL A 125 -19.36 -21.59 19.59
CA VAL A 125 -20.68 -22.15 19.24
C VAL A 125 -20.93 -23.45 20.00
N SER A 126 -19.93 -24.33 20.08
CA SER A 126 -20.01 -25.57 20.88
C SER A 126 -20.30 -25.26 22.34
N TYR A 127 -19.57 -24.30 22.92
CA TYR A 127 -19.79 -23.87 24.31
C TYR A 127 -21.21 -23.34 24.54
N PHE A 128 -21.76 -22.54 23.62
CA PHE A 128 -23.15 -22.08 23.73
C PHE A 128 -24.16 -23.22 23.57
N LEU A 129 -23.90 -24.19 22.70
CA LEU A 129 -24.72 -25.38 22.55
C LEU A 129 -24.71 -26.22 23.83
N ASP A 130 -23.56 -26.37 24.48
CA ASP A 130 -23.44 -27.11 25.74
C ASP A 130 -24.25 -26.43 26.85
N ILE A 131 -24.18 -25.10 26.97
CA ILE A 131 -25.04 -24.34 27.89
C ILE A 131 -26.52 -24.53 27.56
N GLY A 132 -26.86 -24.50 26.27
CA GLY A 132 -28.22 -24.74 25.78
C GLY A 132 -28.74 -26.12 26.19
N SER A 133 -27.93 -27.16 25.98
CA SER A 133 -28.23 -28.55 26.38
C SER A 133 -28.43 -28.64 27.87
N GLN A 134 -27.51 -28.11 28.69
CA GLN A 134 -27.63 -28.14 30.15
C GLN A 134 -28.90 -27.45 30.66
N ARG A 135 -29.32 -26.35 30.02
CA ARG A 135 -30.58 -25.66 30.36
C ARG A 135 -31.79 -26.50 29.98
N LEU A 136 -31.76 -27.14 28.82
CA LEU A 136 -32.84 -28.01 28.36
C LEU A 136 -32.98 -29.24 29.27
N ASP A 137 -31.86 -29.87 29.63
CA ASP A 137 -31.82 -31.02 30.54
C ASP A 137 -32.40 -30.66 31.91
N LYS A 138 -32.06 -29.47 32.44
CA LYS A 138 -32.65 -28.98 33.70
C LYS A 138 -34.16 -28.76 33.58
N LEU A 139 -34.61 -28.11 32.51
CA LEU A 139 -36.04 -27.87 32.29
C LEU A 139 -36.81 -29.18 32.15
N GLN A 140 -36.22 -30.16 31.46
CA GLN A 140 -36.81 -31.47 31.30
C GLN A 140 -36.88 -32.23 32.63
N LEU A 141 -35.81 -32.18 33.43
CA LEU A 141 -35.81 -32.74 34.78
C LEU A 141 -36.89 -32.09 35.68
N GLU A 142 -36.98 -30.76 35.66
CA GLU A 142 -38.00 -30.02 36.43
C GLU A 142 -39.43 -30.37 35.99
N TYR A 143 -39.64 -30.50 34.67
CA TYR A 143 -40.92 -30.93 34.12
C TYR A 143 -41.27 -32.36 34.57
N ASP A 144 -40.33 -33.29 34.51
CA ASP A 144 -40.55 -34.68 34.93
C ASP A 144 -40.86 -34.78 36.42
N ILE A 145 -40.18 -33.98 37.26
CA ILE A 145 -40.49 -33.87 38.70
C ILE A 145 -41.91 -33.35 38.90
N GLN A 146 -42.26 -32.21 38.30
CA GLN A 146 -43.60 -31.62 38.44
C GLN A 146 -44.71 -32.56 37.95
N LYS A 147 -44.47 -33.26 36.85
CA LYS A 147 -45.40 -34.27 36.31
C LYS A 147 -45.59 -35.41 37.30
N ASN A 148 -44.50 -35.94 37.86
CA ASN A 148 -44.58 -37.05 38.81
C ASN A 148 -45.26 -36.62 40.11
N ASP A 149 -44.95 -35.44 40.63
CA ASP A 149 -45.61 -34.88 41.82
C ASP A 149 -47.13 -34.71 41.59
N LEU A 150 -47.53 -34.24 40.41
CA LEU A 150 -48.93 -34.07 40.06
C LEU A 150 -49.65 -35.42 39.92
N LEU A 151 -49.01 -36.41 39.31
CA LEU A 151 -49.55 -37.78 39.23
C LEU A 151 -49.69 -38.40 40.63
N GLU A 152 -48.68 -38.26 41.49
CA GLU A 152 -48.74 -38.79 42.86
C GLU A 152 -49.84 -38.11 43.68
N ASN A 153 -50.03 -36.80 43.53
CA ASN A 153 -51.12 -36.08 44.18
C ASN A 153 -52.49 -36.51 43.64
N TRP A 154 -52.61 -36.71 42.33
CA TRP A 154 -53.85 -37.20 41.72
C TRP A 154 -54.19 -38.61 42.21
N ASP A 155 -53.22 -39.53 42.27
CA ASP A 155 -53.42 -40.88 42.80
C ASP A 155 -53.86 -40.85 44.27
N LYS A 156 -53.30 -39.94 45.09
CA LYS A 156 -53.72 -39.74 46.49
C LYS A 156 -55.14 -39.19 46.58
N GLU A 157 -55.47 -38.17 45.81
CA GLU A 157 -56.81 -37.56 45.78
C GLU A 157 -57.87 -38.56 45.30
N ASP A 158 -57.56 -39.36 44.26
CA ASP A 158 -58.45 -40.40 43.75
C ASP A 158 -58.72 -41.47 44.83
N MET A 159 -57.66 -41.94 45.49
CA MET A 159 -57.78 -42.86 46.63
C MET A 159 -58.65 -42.27 47.74
N ASP A 160 -58.39 -41.04 48.19
CA ASP A 160 -59.16 -40.38 49.25
C ASP A 160 -60.64 -40.17 48.85
N LEU A 161 -60.90 -39.83 47.59
CA LEU A 161 -62.25 -39.66 47.05
C LEU A 161 -63.01 -40.99 47.04
N VAL A 162 -62.41 -42.06 46.52
CA VAL A 162 -62.99 -43.41 46.52
C VAL A 162 -63.29 -43.85 47.95
N ASP A 163 -62.32 -43.71 48.86
CA ASP A 163 -62.48 -44.04 50.28
C ASP A 163 -63.62 -43.26 50.95
N SER A 164 -63.73 -41.97 50.65
CA SER A 164 -64.78 -41.11 51.19
C SER A 164 -66.16 -41.49 50.64
N GLN A 165 -66.22 -41.86 49.36
CA GLN A 165 -67.43 -42.30 48.69
C GLN A 165 -67.89 -43.65 49.24
N GLU A 166 -67.01 -44.63 49.39
CA GLU A 166 -67.33 -45.92 50.01
C GLU A 166 -67.90 -45.75 51.43
N ARG A 167 -67.27 -44.87 52.23
CA ARG A 167 -67.77 -44.53 53.58
C ARG A 167 -69.14 -43.87 53.54
N ALA A 168 -69.40 -42.98 52.58
CA ALA A 168 -70.70 -42.33 52.42
C ALA A 168 -71.79 -43.32 51.96
N GLU A 169 -71.47 -44.16 50.99
CA GLU A 169 -72.36 -45.23 50.51
C GLU A 169 -72.71 -46.22 51.62
N PHE A 170 -71.74 -46.61 52.45
CA PHE A 170 -72.00 -47.48 53.60
C PHE A 170 -72.96 -46.82 54.60
N LYS A 171 -72.77 -45.53 54.91
CA LYS A 171 -73.69 -44.78 55.78
C LYS A 171 -75.10 -44.70 55.20
N LEU A 172 -75.24 -44.45 53.90
CA LEU A 172 -76.54 -44.41 53.22
C LEU A 172 -77.21 -45.79 53.25
N LYS A 173 -76.48 -46.86 52.94
CA LYS A 173 -76.98 -48.26 53.04
C LYS A 173 -77.46 -48.58 54.45
N LEU A 174 -76.77 -48.09 55.48
CA LEU A 174 -77.20 -48.28 56.88
C LEU A 174 -78.49 -47.49 57.19
N ILE A 175 -78.58 -46.23 56.75
CA ILE A 175 -79.78 -45.39 56.94
C ILE A 175 -80.98 -46.01 56.25
N THR A 176 -80.85 -46.44 54.98
CA THR A 176 -81.94 -47.07 54.24
C THR A 176 -82.38 -48.38 54.88
N TYR A 177 -81.44 -49.18 55.39
CA TYR A 177 -81.77 -50.39 56.14
C TYR A 177 -82.57 -50.08 57.42
N ILE A 178 -82.16 -49.08 58.20
CA ILE A 178 -82.87 -48.67 59.43
C ILE A 178 -84.27 -48.14 59.07
N GLN A 179 -84.37 -47.28 58.06
CA GLN A 179 -85.65 -46.73 57.60
C GLN A 179 -86.60 -47.83 57.10
N ASP A 180 -86.11 -48.80 56.34
CA ASP A 180 -86.93 -49.91 55.86
C ASP A 180 -87.41 -50.80 57.00
N ARG A 181 -86.54 -51.11 57.98
CA ARG A 181 -86.92 -51.84 59.19
C ARG A 181 -88.03 -51.11 59.96
N ASP A 182 -87.87 -49.80 60.17
CA ASP A 182 -88.83 -48.99 60.92
C ASP A 182 -90.14 -48.82 60.15
N PHE A 183 -90.08 -48.66 58.81
CA PHE A 183 -91.24 -48.61 57.93
C PHE A 183 -92.00 -49.95 57.93
N GLN A 184 -91.31 -51.08 57.86
CA GLN A 184 -91.92 -52.41 57.97
C GLN A 184 -92.60 -52.60 59.33
N ALA A 185 -92.00 -52.12 60.42
CA ALA A 185 -92.61 -52.16 61.75
C ALA A 185 -93.87 -51.28 61.83
N LEU A 186 -93.82 -50.06 61.31
CA LEU A 186 -94.97 -49.16 61.22
C LEU A 186 -96.10 -49.75 60.37
N LYS A 187 -95.75 -50.30 59.20
CA LYS A 187 -96.71 -50.95 58.30
C LYS A 187 -97.43 -52.11 59.00
N LYS A 188 -96.70 -52.99 59.69
CA LYS A 188 -97.30 -54.06 60.51
C LYS A 188 -98.25 -53.51 61.56
N ASN A 189 -97.87 -52.44 62.26
CA ASN A 189 -98.73 -51.81 63.26
C ASN A 189 -100.02 -51.23 62.66
N ILE A 190 -99.92 -50.50 61.54
CA ILE A 190 -101.08 -49.97 60.80
C ILE A 190 -101.96 -51.11 60.29
N GLU A 191 -101.37 -52.19 59.76
CA GLU A 191 -102.13 -53.37 59.32
C GLU A 191 -102.88 -54.01 60.49
N THR A 192 -102.28 -54.12 61.67
CA THR A 192 -102.97 -54.61 62.87
C THR A 192 -104.10 -53.68 63.32
N LEU A 193 -103.88 -52.36 63.32
CA LEU A 193 -104.91 -51.37 63.68
C LEU A 193 -106.07 -51.35 62.68
N ARG A 194 -105.78 -51.42 61.37
CA ARG A 194 -106.81 -51.54 60.34
C ARG A 194 -107.59 -52.84 60.46
N ALA A 195 -106.94 -53.94 60.84
CA ALA A 195 -107.61 -55.20 61.06
C ALA A 195 -108.57 -55.14 62.27
N THR A 196 -108.19 -54.44 63.34
CA THR A 196 -109.09 -54.20 64.50
C THR A 196 -110.23 -53.26 64.13
N GLU A 197 -109.95 -52.10 63.54
CA GLU A 197 -110.97 -51.12 63.11
C GLU A 197 -111.95 -51.72 62.11
N LYS A 198 -111.47 -52.53 61.14
CA LYS A 198 -112.35 -53.21 60.18
C LYS A 198 -113.22 -54.27 60.86
N ASN A 199 -112.74 -54.95 61.89
CA ASN A 199 -113.55 -55.91 62.63
C ASN A 199 -114.62 -55.19 63.46
N ASP A 200 -114.26 -54.07 64.09
CA ASP A 200 -115.16 -53.21 64.88
C ASP A 200 -116.24 -52.57 63.98
N ALA A 201 -115.83 -51.99 62.85
CA ALA A 201 -116.76 -51.42 61.86
C ALA A 201 -117.62 -52.48 61.16
N ARG A 202 -117.14 -53.73 61.00
CA ARG A 202 -117.95 -54.85 60.49
C ARG A 202 -119.03 -55.24 61.50
N LEU A 203 -118.71 -55.23 62.80
CA LEU A 203 -119.68 -55.46 63.88
C LEU A 203 -120.75 -54.35 63.90
N GLU A 204 -120.36 -53.09 63.79
CA GLU A 204 -121.31 -51.95 63.71
C GLU A 204 -122.13 -51.96 62.41
N HIS A 205 -121.51 -52.21 61.25
CA HIS A 205 -122.23 -52.28 59.97
C HIS A 205 -123.15 -53.52 59.85
N GLU A 206 -122.85 -54.66 60.48
CA GLU A 206 -123.80 -55.79 60.55
C GLU A 206 -125.07 -55.45 61.36
N GLU A 207 -124.99 -54.48 62.28
CA GLU A 207 -126.13 -53.94 63.04
C GLU A 207 -126.90 -52.89 62.22
N ASP A 208 -126.21 -51.99 61.52
CA ASP A 208 -126.83 -50.90 60.75
C ASP A 208 -127.38 -51.32 59.36
N LEU A 209 -126.75 -52.29 58.69
CA LEU A 209 -127.15 -52.76 57.35
C LEU A 209 -128.49 -53.52 57.37
N ARG A 210 -128.91 -54.06 58.52
CA ARG A 210 -130.26 -54.63 58.69
C ARG A 210 -131.35 -53.56 58.67
N ALA A 211 -131.04 -52.29 58.93
CA ALA A 211 -132.03 -51.24 59.13
C ALA A 211 -132.37 -50.41 57.87
N PHE A 212 -131.52 -50.35 56.84
CA PHE A 212 -131.64 -49.32 55.78
C PHE A 212 -131.64 -49.80 54.32
N CYS A 213 -131.47 -51.09 54.03
CA CYS A 213 -131.06 -51.52 52.68
C CYS A 213 -132.13 -51.49 51.56
N VAL A 214 -133.41 -51.25 51.84
CA VAL A 214 -134.46 -51.37 50.80
C VAL A 214 -134.86 -50.04 50.10
N PRO A 215 -134.88 -48.84 50.74
CA PRO A 215 -135.38 -47.64 50.05
C PRO A 215 -134.37 -46.87 49.17
N LYS A 216 -133.05 -47.05 49.34
CA LYS A 216 -132.02 -46.16 48.76
C LYS A 216 -131.46 -46.58 47.39
N GLN A 217 -131.72 -47.79 46.93
CA GLN A 217 -131.21 -48.26 45.63
C GLN A 217 -131.93 -47.61 44.43
N LEU A 218 -133.17 -47.12 44.60
CA LEU A 218 -133.95 -46.54 43.50
C LEU A 218 -133.60 -45.06 43.20
N GLU A 219 -133.05 -44.31 44.16
CA GLU A 219 -132.64 -42.91 43.95
C GLU A 219 -131.33 -42.80 43.15
N VAL A 220 -130.40 -43.75 43.34
CA VAL A 220 -129.06 -43.73 42.73
C VAL A 220 -129.11 -43.89 41.20
N GLU A 221 -130.06 -44.67 40.68
CA GLU A 221 -130.19 -44.87 39.23
C GLU A 221 -130.71 -43.60 38.51
N THR A 222 -131.51 -42.77 39.18
CA THR A 222 -132.07 -41.55 38.58
C THR A 222 -131.05 -40.41 38.42
N TYR A 223 -130.09 -40.27 39.34
CA TYR A 223 -129.01 -39.28 39.23
C TYR A 223 -127.96 -39.69 38.18
N TRP A 224 -127.76 -40.99 37.96
CA TRP A 224 -126.86 -41.53 36.94
C TRP A 224 -127.31 -41.27 35.50
N ALA A 225 -128.61 -41.10 35.26
CA ALA A 225 -129.13 -40.76 33.94
C ALA A 225 -128.87 -39.28 33.58
N LYS A 226 -129.11 -38.36 34.54
CA LYS A 226 -128.94 -36.90 34.34
C LYS A 226 -127.49 -36.49 34.12
N LEU A 227 -126.53 -37.17 34.74
CA LEU A 227 -125.10 -36.86 34.63
C LEU A 227 -124.51 -37.28 33.27
N ARG A 228 -125.09 -38.31 32.64
CA ARG A 228 -124.67 -38.78 31.31
C ARG A 228 -125.06 -37.81 30.19
N GLU A 229 -126.22 -37.19 30.27
CA GLU A 229 -126.74 -36.25 29.27
C GLU A 229 -125.95 -34.92 29.23
N VAL A 230 -125.56 -34.42 30.41
CA VAL A 230 -124.71 -33.21 30.53
C VAL A 230 -123.29 -33.48 30.02
N TYR A 231 -122.76 -34.68 30.26
CA TYR A 231 -121.42 -35.05 29.81
C TYR A 231 -121.34 -35.17 28.27
N THR A 232 -122.34 -35.76 27.63
CA THR A 232 -122.38 -35.89 26.16
C THR A 232 -122.54 -34.56 25.43
N SER A 233 -123.37 -33.65 25.93
CA SER A 233 -123.56 -32.32 25.33
C SER A 233 -122.32 -31.41 25.46
N TYR A 234 -121.60 -31.51 26.58
CA TYR A 234 -120.32 -30.81 26.76
C TYR A 234 -119.23 -31.32 25.81
N GLN A 235 -119.18 -32.65 25.60
CA GLN A 235 -118.17 -33.27 24.74
C GLN A 235 -118.37 -32.96 23.25
N GLU A 236 -119.61 -32.80 22.78
CA GLU A 236 -119.92 -32.41 21.39
C GLU A 236 -119.53 -30.95 21.08
N GLN A 237 -119.73 -30.03 22.02
CA GLN A 237 -119.40 -28.60 21.82
C GLN A 237 -117.89 -28.32 21.94
N HIS A 238 -117.16 -29.06 22.77
CA HIS A 238 -115.75 -28.79 23.06
C HIS A 238 -114.76 -29.49 22.11
N ASN A 239 -115.20 -30.52 21.38
CA ASN A 239 -114.37 -31.30 20.45
C ASN A 239 -113.71 -30.47 19.32
N PRO A 240 -114.41 -29.56 18.61
CA PRO A 240 -113.79 -28.76 17.54
C PRO A 240 -112.77 -27.74 18.07
N ILE A 241 -113.02 -27.18 19.26
CA ILE A 241 -112.08 -26.26 19.94
C ILE A 241 -110.81 -27.03 20.32
N MET A 242 -110.95 -28.26 20.83
CA MET A 242 -109.82 -29.07 21.24
C MET A 242 -108.97 -29.55 20.06
N SER A 243 -109.60 -29.90 18.94
CA SER A 243 -108.91 -30.19 17.68
C SER A 243 -108.09 -29.00 17.15
N HIS A 244 -108.66 -27.79 17.18
CA HIS A 244 -107.94 -26.57 16.79
C HIS A 244 -106.76 -26.27 17.72
N TYR A 245 -106.94 -26.43 19.03
CA TYR A 245 -105.88 -26.28 20.03
C TYR A 245 -104.73 -27.27 19.80
N TYR A 246 -105.02 -28.55 19.52
CA TYR A 246 -103.97 -29.53 19.21
C TYR A 246 -103.18 -29.16 17.96
N SER A 247 -103.84 -28.68 16.90
CA SER A 247 -103.14 -28.20 15.69
C SER A 247 -102.25 -26.99 15.97
N LEU A 248 -102.71 -26.06 16.81
CA LEU A 248 -101.90 -24.89 17.21
C LEU A 248 -100.71 -25.31 18.07
N ARG A 249 -100.90 -26.25 19.00
CA ARG A 249 -99.86 -26.80 19.85
C ARG A 249 -98.78 -27.54 19.06
N GLU A 250 -99.15 -28.35 18.07
CA GLU A 250 -98.18 -29.03 17.20
C GLU A 250 -97.33 -28.03 16.40
N LYS A 251 -97.94 -26.92 15.93
CA LYS A 251 -97.19 -25.85 15.26
C LYS A 251 -96.25 -25.12 16.22
N ASP A 252 -96.69 -24.83 17.44
CA ASP A 252 -95.84 -24.21 18.47
C ASP A 252 -94.66 -25.11 18.86
N ASP A 253 -94.91 -26.41 19.07
CA ASP A 253 -93.86 -27.42 19.34
C ASP A 253 -92.88 -27.54 18.16
N PHE A 254 -93.35 -27.39 16.91
CA PHE A 254 -92.49 -27.37 15.73
C PHE A 254 -91.59 -26.12 15.71
N TYR A 255 -92.17 -24.93 15.90
CA TYR A 255 -91.42 -23.67 15.92
C TYR A 255 -90.45 -23.60 17.09
N GLN A 256 -90.81 -24.08 18.28
CA GLN A 256 -89.89 -24.17 19.43
C GLN A 256 -88.65 -25.02 19.10
N LYS A 257 -88.82 -26.15 18.41
CA LYS A 257 -87.70 -27.00 18.00
C LYS A 257 -86.83 -26.33 16.93
N GLU A 258 -87.42 -25.59 16.00
CA GLU A 258 -86.64 -24.82 15.02
C GLU A 258 -85.88 -23.65 15.66
N ILE A 259 -86.53 -22.90 16.57
CA ILE A 259 -85.90 -21.83 17.33
C ILE A 259 -84.71 -22.38 18.13
N ALA A 260 -84.89 -23.48 18.85
CA ALA A 260 -83.81 -24.11 19.61
C ALA A 260 -82.63 -24.56 18.72
N ARG A 261 -82.91 -25.09 17.52
CA ARG A 261 -81.85 -25.43 16.55
C ARG A 261 -81.13 -24.20 16.03
N ASN A 262 -81.86 -23.13 15.72
CA ASN A 262 -81.28 -21.88 15.26
C ASN A 262 -80.45 -21.21 16.36
N ASP A 263 -80.91 -21.24 17.63
CA ASP A 263 -80.16 -20.72 18.78
C ASP A 263 -78.82 -21.44 18.95
N VAL A 264 -78.79 -22.78 18.81
CA VAL A 264 -77.54 -23.55 18.84
C VAL A 264 -76.63 -23.17 17.68
N GLN A 265 -77.16 -22.99 16.46
CA GLN A 265 -76.35 -22.56 15.31
C GLN A 265 -75.79 -21.14 15.51
N ILE A 266 -76.58 -20.23 16.08
CA ILE A 266 -76.14 -18.87 16.41
C ILE A 266 -75.03 -18.93 17.45
N GLN A 267 -75.18 -19.72 18.52
CA GLN A 267 -74.14 -19.90 19.54
C GLN A 267 -72.82 -20.39 18.93
N LEU A 268 -72.87 -21.46 18.14
CA LEU A 268 -71.68 -22.00 17.45
C LEU A 268 -71.02 -20.97 16.52
N ALA A 269 -71.83 -20.20 15.77
CA ALA A 269 -71.31 -19.14 14.91
C ALA A 269 -70.69 -17.98 15.72
N THR A 270 -71.28 -17.61 16.85
CA THR A 270 -70.74 -16.56 17.74
C THR A 270 -69.44 -17.00 18.40
N ASP A 271 -69.33 -18.24 18.87
CA ASP A 271 -68.09 -18.80 19.43
C ASP A 271 -66.97 -18.87 18.38
N SER A 272 -67.32 -19.26 17.14
CA SER A 272 -66.38 -19.22 16.02
C SER A 272 -65.93 -17.80 15.68
N LEU A 273 -66.82 -16.81 15.75
CA LEU A 273 -66.48 -15.42 15.51
C LEU A 273 -65.54 -14.89 16.60
N LEU A 274 -65.84 -15.16 17.87
CA LEU A 274 -65.03 -14.73 19.01
C LEU A 274 -63.63 -15.36 18.99
N SER A 275 -63.53 -16.66 18.67
CA SER A 275 -62.23 -17.33 18.51
C SER A 275 -61.42 -16.73 17.36
N LEU A 276 -62.02 -16.52 16.18
CA LEU A 276 -61.35 -15.86 15.05
C LEU A 276 -60.94 -14.43 15.38
N GLN A 277 -61.77 -13.68 16.12
CA GLN A 277 -61.45 -12.32 16.56
C GLN A 277 -60.25 -12.32 17.53
N HIS A 278 -60.20 -13.25 18.47
CA HIS A 278 -59.07 -13.42 19.38
C HIS A 278 -57.80 -13.79 18.61
N GLU A 279 -57.87 -14.75 17.66
CA GLU A 279 -56.72 -15.14 16.83
C GLU A 279 -56.22 -13.96 16.00
N TRP A 280 -57.13 -13.19 15.41
CA TRP A 280 -56.79 -12.00 14.64
C TRP A 280 -56.11 -10.93 15.50
N GLN A 281 -56.64 -10.64 16.71
CA GLN A 281 -56.02 -9.71 17.64
C GLN A 281 -54.63 -10.17 18.08
N LYS A 282 -54.48 -11.45 18.43
CA LYS A 282 -53.19 -12.05 18.80
C LYS A 282 -52.20 -11.95 17.65
N SER A 283 -52.59 -12.34 16.44
CA SER A 283 -51.75 -12.26 15.24
C SER A 283 -51.33 -10.81 14.96
N THR A 284 -52.28 -9.87 15.01
CA THR A 284 -52.02 -8.44 14.79
C THR A 284 -51.05 -7.87 15.84
N SER A 285 -51.26 -8.18 17.13
CA SER A 285 -50.35 -7.75 18.21
C SER A 285 -48.95 -8.30 18.01
N THR A 286 -48.82 -9.61 17.75
CA THR A 286 -47.50 -10.22 17.54
C THR A 286 -46.78 -9.65 16.31
N MET A 287 -47.50 -9.30 15.24
CA MET A 287 -46.90 -8.66 14.07
C MET A 287 -46.50 -7.21 14.36
N ALA A 288 -47.31 -6.46 15.12
CA ALA A 288 -46.96 -5.12 15.57
C ALA A 288 -45.68 -5.13 16.43
N ASP A 289 -45.58 -6.07 17.38
CA ASP A 289 -44.39 -6.23 18.24
C ASP A 289 -43.15 -6.61 17.43
N ARG A 290 -43.29 -7.53 16.46
CA ARG A 290 -42.21 -7.90 15.54
C ARG A 290 -41.75 -6.70 14.70
N LEU A 291 -42.67 -5.92 14.16
CA LEU A 291 -42.35 -4.72 13.38
C LEU A 291 -41.65 -3.67 14.23
N ALA A 292 -42.12 -3.44 15.47
CA ALA A 292 -41.48 -2.53 16.42
C ALA A 292 -40.06 -2.99 16.77
N HIS A 293 -39.86 -4.28 17.02
CA HIS A 293 -38.54 -4.84 17.30
C HIS A 293 -37.59 -4.72 16.10
N LEU A 294 -38.06 -5.01 14.88
CA LEU A 294 -37.27 -4.84 13.66
C LEU A 294 -36.91 -3.36 13.40
N ALA A 295 -37.84 -2.44 13.67
CA ALA A 295 -37.59 -1.01 13.56
C ALA A 295 -36.51 -0.54 14.55
N ALA A 296 -36.59 -0.95 15.81
CA ALA A 296 -35.60 -0.64 16.83
C ALA A 296 -34.20 -1.20 16.46
N ARG A 297 -34.14 -2.44 15.98
CA ARG A 297 -32.89 -3.07 15.55
C ARG A 297 -32.29 -2.39 14.32
N LYS A 298 -33.13 -1.95 13.38
CA LYS A 298 -32.69 -1.13 12.23
C LYS A 298 -32.07 0.18 12.72
N GLU A 299 -32.71 0.87 13.66
CA GLU A 299 -32.21 2.13 14.20
C GLU A 299 -30.87 1.95 14.93
N GLU A 300 -30.75 0.92 15.77
CA GLU A 300 -29.49 0.55 16.45
C GLU A 300 -28.36 0.28 15.45
N LEU A 301 -28.64 -0.48 14.38
CA LEU A 301 -27.66 -0.75 13.32
C LEU A 301 -27.26 0.52 12.58
N THR A 302 -28.21 1.43 12.31
CA THR A 302 -27.89 2.72 11.68
C THR A 302 -27.01 3.60 12.57
N GLN A 303 -27.25 3.62 13.88
CA GLN A 303 -26.40 4.36 14.82
C GLN A 303 -24.98 3.79 14.87
N LYS A 304 -24.85 2.45 14.95
CA LYS A 304 -23.55 1.76 14.89
C LYS A 304 -22.81 2.05 13.58
N TYR A 305 -23.51 2.04 12.45
CA TYR A 305 -22.92 2.38 11.15
C TYR A 305 -22.41 3.83 11.10
N LEU A 306 -23.21 4.79 11.59
CA LEU A 306 -22.80 6.20 11.64
C LEU A 306 -21.60 6.42 12.55
N GLN A 307 -21.56 5.73 13.70
CA GLN A 307 -20.44 5.78 14.61
C GLN A 307 -19.16 5.22 13.97
N MET A 308 -19.23 4.02 13.37
CA MET A 308 -18.07 3.47 12.64
C MET A 308 -17.59 4.40 11.52
N LYS A 309 -18.51 4.99 10.76
CA LYS A 309 -18.16 5.95 9.69
C LYS A 309 -17.43 7.18 10.23
N LYS A 310 -17.84 7.68 11.41
CA LYS A 310 -17.17 8.78 12.09
C LYS A 310 -15.77 8.37 12.54
N ASP A 311 -15.65 7.22 13.19
CA ASP A 311 -14.38 6.70 13.71
C ASP A 311 -13.38 6.44 12.57
N THR A 312 -13.80 5.80 11.49
CA THR A 312 -12.98 5.60 10.28
C THR A 312 -12.48 6.93 9.70
N LYS A 313 -13.30 7.99 9.73
CA LYS A 313 -12.88 9.31 9.24
C LYS A 313 -11.82 9.92 10.15
N VAL A 314 -11.98 9.78 11.48
CA VAL A 314 -11.01 10.26 12.47
C VAL A 314 -9.69 9.51 12.32
N GLU A 315 -9.71 8.19 12.31
CA GLU A 315 -8.51 7.36 12.12
C GLU A 315 -7.79 7.70 10.82
N ARG A 316 -8.52 7.86 9.71
CA ARG A 316 -7.92 8.26 8.44
C ARG A 316 -7.28 9.65 8.50
N SER A 317 -7.90 10.59 9.21
CA SER A 317 -7.31 11.93 9.38
C SER A 317 -6.05 11.90 10.25
N GLN A 318 -6.05 11.12 11.33
CA GLN A 318 -4.88 10.93 12.19
C GLN A 318 -3.75 10.21 11.45
N GLY A 319 -4.06 9.14 10.71
CA GLY A 319 -3.09 8.43 9.89
C GLY A 319 -2.48 9.31 8.82
N ASN A 320 -3.28 10.14 8.14
CA ASN A 320 -2.77 11.12 7.18
C ASN A 320 -1.86 12.16 7.85
N GLN A 321 -2.20 12.62 9.05
CA GLN A 321 -1.38 13.59 9.79
C GLN A 321 -0.05 12.98 10.24
N GLN A 322 -0.07 11.76 10.77
CA GLN A 322 1.15 11.03 11.16
C GLN A 322 2.03 10.73 9.95
N LEU A 323 1.44 10.31 8.83
CA LEU A 323 2.17 10.09 7.57
C LEU A 323 2.81 11.39 7.08
N ALA A 324 2.08 12.52 7.12
CA ALA A 324 2.65 13.82 6.73
C ALA A 324 3.84 14.22 7.61
N LEU A 325 3.74 14.04 8.94
CA LEU A 325 4.86 14.29 9.87
C LEU A 325 6.07 13.39 9.56
N MET A 326 5.83 12.10 9.32
CA MET A 326 6.89 11.15 8.98
C MET A 326 7.55 11.48 7.63
N VAL A 327 6.75 11.82 6.60
CA VAL A 327 7.28 12.22 5.30
C VAL A 327 8.11 13.51 5.42
N ASN A 328 7.60 14.52 6.11
CA ASN A 328 8.32 15.78 6.29
C ASN A 328 9.65 15.59 7.05
N SER A 329 9.63 14.86 8.17
CA SER A 329 10.85 14.56 8.93
C SER A 329 11.86 13.73 8.12
N SER A 330 11.39 12.76 7.33
CA SER A 330 12.26 11.99 6.42
C SER A 330 12.87 12.88 5.33
N GLN A 331 12.09 13.79 4.76
CA GLN A 331 12.56 14.71 3.72
C GLN A 331 13.60 15.69 4.28
N ASP A 332 13.40 16.18 5.50
CA ASP A 332 14.35 17.08 6.15
C ASP A 332 15.64 16.35 6.53
N ALA A 333 15.57 15.09 6.97
CA ALA A 333 16.75 14.24 7.17
C ALA A 333 17.52 14.00 5.86
N ILE A 334 16.80 13.73 4.76
CA ILE A 334 17.41 13.56 3.42
C ILE A 334 18.13 14.85 3.00
N LYS A 335 17.47 16.01 3.10
CA LYS A 335 18.10 17.32 2.78
C LYS A 335 19.36 17.54 3.61
N HIS A 336 19.33 17.26 4.91
CA HIS A 336 20.49 17.41 5.77
C HIS A 336 21.66 16.48 5.35
N LEU A 337 21.37 15.24 4.98
CA LEU A 337 22.37 14.30 4.46
C LEU A 337 22.93 14.73 3.10
N GLU A 338 22.09 15.28 2.21
CA GLU A 338 22.54 15.85 0.93
C GLU A 338 23.45 17.07 1.15
N GLU A 339 23.13 17.94 2.10
CA GLU A 339 23.98 19.07 2.47
C GLU A 339 25.33 18.62 3.03
N LEU A 340 25.34 17.59 3.89
CA LEU A 340 26.57 16.99 4.39
C LEU A 340 27.40 16.36 3.27
N ASN A 341 26.77 15.62 2.35
CA ASN A 341 27.44 15.06 1.19
C ASN A 341 28.04 16.16 0.30
N ASN A 342 27.34 17.28 0.11
CA ASN A 342 27.85 18.43 -0.62
C ASN A 342 29.07 19.07 0.08
N LYS A 343 29.05 19.19 1.41
CA LYS A 343 30.22 19.66 2.18
C LYS A 343 31.40 18.69 2.06
N LEU A 344 31.16 17.39 2.16
CA LEU A 344 32.19 16.36 2.02
C LEU A 344 32.82 16.39 0.62
N ASN A 345 31.99 16.46 -0.44
CA ASN A 345 32.47 16.57 -1.81
C ASN A 345 33.30 17.83 -2.02
N LYS A 346 32.94 18.98 -1.41
CA LYS A 346 33.78 20.19 -1.44
C LYS A 346 35.13 19.97 -0.77
N VAL A 347 35.17 19.30 0.40
CA VAL A 347 36.42 18.99 1.09
C VAL A 347 37.29 18.05 0.25
N LEU A 348 36.71 17.02 -0.37
CA LEU A 348 37.43 16.10 -1.26
C LEU A 348 37.99 16.83 -2.48
N GLN A 349 37.18 17.69 -3.13
CA GLN A 349 37.64 18.51 -4.26
C GLN A 349 38.78 19.46 -3.86
N LEU A 350 38.67 20.13 -2.70
CA LEU A 350 39.74 20.98 -2.19
C LEU A 350 41.00 20.16 -1.89
N SER A 351 40.86 18.98 -1.30
CA SER A 351 41.97 18.05 -1.05
C SER A 351 42.65 17.62 -2.35
N GLU A 352 41.88 17.31 -3.40
CA GLU A 352 42.42 16.94 -4.71
C GLU A 352 43.15 18.11 -5.39
N ILE A 353 42.60 19.33 -5.30
CA ILE A 353 43.25 20.54 -5.80
C ILE A 353 44.54 20.81 -5.02
N CYS A 354 44.52 20.71 -3.70
CA CYS A 354 45.69 20.92 -2.84
C CYS A 354 46.78 19.88 -3.12
N SER A 355 46.41 18.60 -3.30
CA SER A 355 47.35 17.51 -3.59
C SER A 355 48.18 17.75 -4.86
N LYS A 356 47.64 18.45 -5.87
CA LYS A 356 48.39 18.82 -7.09
C LYS A 356 49.58 19.75 -6.85
N TYR A 357 49.60 20.47 -5.72
CA TYR A 357 50.67 21.39 -5.35
C TYR A 357 51.62 20.81 -4.28
N GLU A 358 51.42 19.56 -3.88
CA GLU A 358 52.28 18.86 -2.94
C GLU A 358 53.51 18.29 -3.70
N HIS A 359 54.69 18.38 -3.09
CA HIS A 359 55.90 17.75 -3.62
C HIS A 359 56.06 16.34 -3.05
N ASP A 360 56.81 15.46 -3.73
CA ASP A 360 57.04 14.06 -3.34
C ASP A 360 57.59 13.88 -1.90
N GLY A 361 58.17 14.92 -1.31
CA GLY A 361 58.62 14.94 0.08
C GLY A 361 57.59 15.44 1.11
N ASP A 362 56.37 15.80 0.69
CA ASP A 362 55.25 16.26 1.53
C ASP A 362 54.13 15.22 1.64
N GLU A 363 54.26 14.11 0.92
CA GLU A 363 53.54 12.89 1.23
C GLU A 363 54.00 12.47 2.63
N LEU A 364 53.11 12.60 3.62
CA LEU A 364 53.29 12.01 4.94
C LEU A 364 53.21 10.49 4.74
N THR A 365 54.29 9.90 4.22
CA THR A 365 54.45 8.45 4.23
C THR A 365 54.40 8.02 5.68
N LYS A 366 53.57 6.99 5.88
CA LYS A 366 53.57 6.08 7.02
C LYS A 366 54.99 6.01 7.60
N ASP A 367 55.18 6.54 8.80
CA ASP A 367 56.18 6.12 9.78
C ASP A 367 56.21 7.17 10.89
N ASN A 368 55.41 6.89 11.92
CA ASN A 368 55.72 6.99 13.34
C ASN A 368 54.41 6.69 14.09
N GLU A 369 54.04 5.42 14.08
CA GLU A 369 53.28 4.81 15.19
C GLU A 369 54.25 4.47 16.34
N SER A 370 55.30 5.28 16.54
CA SER A 370 56.11 5.24 17.74
C SER A 370 55.46 6.18 18.76
N GLU A 371 54.73 5.55 19.68
CA GLU A 371 54.50 6.01 21.06
C GLU A 371 53.90 7.42 21.20
N ILE A 372 52.57 7.51 21.06
CA ILE A 372 51.79 8.51 21.79
C ILE A 372 50.69 7.79 22.58
N ASP A 373 51.07 6.70 23.24
CA ASP A 373 50.31 6.18 24.37
C ASP A 373 50.77 6.96 25.61
N SER A 374 49.79 7.37 26.42
CA SER A 374 49.90 8.20 27.63
C SER A 374 50.09 9.72 27.42
N VAL A 375 48.99 10.41 27.18
CA VAL A 375 48.80 11.71 27.82
C VAL A 375 47.81 11.47 28.93
N ASP A 376 48.25 11.59 30.18
CA ASP A 376 47.39 11.45 31.35
C ASP A 376 46.29 12.51 31.31
N PHE A 377 45.05 12.05 31.13
CA PHE A 377 43.84 12.85 31.21
C PHE A 377 43.29 12.89 32.64
N GLU A 378 44.12 12.65 33.66
CA GLU A 378 43.70 12.49 35.06
C GLU A 378 42.94 13.71 35.63
N ASN A 379 43.03 14.88 34.98
CA ASN A 379 42.41 16.13 35.43
C ASN A 379 41.35 16.73 34.46
N LEU A 380 40.91 16.00 33.43
CA LEU A 380 39.89 16.51 32.48
C LEU A 380 38.55 15.80 32.64
N ASP A 381 37.46 16.57 32.56
CA ASP A 381 36.09 16.03 32.58
C ASP A 381 35.81 15.24 31.30
N SER A 382 34.90 14.27 31.36
CA SER A 382 34.62 13.33 30.26
C SER A 382 34.27 14.03 28.95
N ALA A 383 33.58 15.18 29.02
CA ALA A 383 33.26 15.99 27.85
C ALA A 383 34.50 16.65 27.21
N MET A 384 35.45 17.10 28.03
CA MET A 384 36.70 17.72 27.55
C MET A 384 37.66 16.68 26.97
N ILE A 385 37.65 15.46 27.50
CA ILE A 385 38.43 14.33 26.96
C ILE A 385 37.92 13.97 25.55
N GLU A 386 36.60 13.93 25.34
CA GLU A 386 35.98 13.65 24.04
C GLU A 386 36.34 14.73 23.00
N GLU A 387 36.27 15.99 23.39
CA GLU A 387 36.63 17.15 22.55
C GLU A 387 38.12 17.15 22.18
N CYS A 388 39.01 16.83 23.14
CA CYS A 388 40.44 16.68 22.87
C CYS A 388 40.73 15.53 21.89
N LYS A 389 40.00 14.41 21.97
CA LYS A 389 40.12 13.30 21.01
C LYS A 389 39.66 13.70 19.61
N GLU A 390 38.69 14.60 19.49
CA GLU A 390 38.21 15.10 18.21
C GLU A 390 39.23 16.03 17.54
N TYR A 391 39.88 16.91 18.30
CA TYR A 391 40.96 17.76 17.80
C TYR A 391 42.20 16.97 17.37
N ARG A 392 42.54 15.88 18.07
CA ARG A 392 43.66 14.99 17.69
C ARG A 392 43.55 14.42 16.28
N LYS A 393 42.33 14.25 15.76
CA LYS A 393 42.09 13.76 14.38
C LYS A 393 42.67 14.73 13.33
N MET A 394 42.87 16.00 13.68
CA MET A 394 43.41 17.03 12.79
C MET A 394 44.93 17.23 12.92
N ASP A 395 45.60 16.59 13.88
CA ASP A 395 47.02 16.83 14.18
C ASP A 395 47.94 16.57 12.98
N LYS A 396 47.69 15.47 12.25
CA LYS A 396 48.45 15.15 11.02
C LYS A 396 48.25 16.20 9.94
N PHE A 397 47.05 16.74 9.80
CA PHE A 397 46.76 17.83 8.85
C PHE A 397 47.46 19.13 9.28
N LEU A 398 47.43 19.48 10.57
CA LEU A 398 48.10 20.67 11.10
C LEU A 398 49.62 20.58 10.96
N LEU A 399 50.23 19.41 11.19
CA LEU A 399 51.64 19.17 10.94
C LEU A 399 52.00 19.39 9.47
N LYS A 400 51.17 18.89 8.54
CA LYS A 400 51.34 19.11 7.10
C LYS A 400 51.28 20.60 6.73
N VAL A 401 50.30 21.31 7.26
CA VAL A 401 50.14 22.77 7.06
C VAL A 401 51.35 23.54 7.61
N ASN A 402 51.84 23.17 8.80
CA ASN A 402 53.00 23.81 9.40
C ASN A 402 54.28 23.57 8.59
N ARG A 403 54.50 22.36 8.08
CA ARG A 403 55.62 22.04 7.19
C ARG A 403 55.59 22.89 5.93
N ALA A 404 54.45 22.96 5.24
CA ALA A 404 54.27 23.79 4.06
C ALA A 404 54.52 25.28 4.36
N LYS A 405 54.09 25.76 5.54
CA LYS A 405 54.34 27.14 5.99
C LYS A 405 55.83 27.40 6.20
N VAL A 406 56.56 26.48 6.83
CA VAL A 406 58.01 26.58 7.03
C VAL A 406 58.74 26.60 5.69
N GLN A 407 58.44 25.66 4.79
CA GLN A 407 59.01 25.63 3.44
C GLN A 407 58.76 26.94 2.68
N THR A 408 57.53 27.47 2.76
CA THR A 408 57.17 28.75 2.14
C THR A 408 57.99 29.90 2.70
N ILE A 409 58.23 29.92 4.02
CA ILE A 409 59.09 30.93 4.66
C ILE A 409 60.53 30.79 4.17
N CYS A 410 61.09 29.57 4.15
CA CYS A 410 62.44 29.30 3.64
C CYS A 410 62.61 29.80 2.20
N LEU A 411 61.71 29.41 1.27
CA LEU A 411 61.72 29.86 -0.12
C LEU A 411 61.61 31.40 -0.25
N ARG A 412 60.79 32.04 0.59
CA ARG A 412 60.72 33.52 0.62
C ARG A 412 62.04 34.15 1.07
N THR A 413 62.70 33.59 2.08
CA THR A 413 63.99 34.11 2.54
C THR A 413 65.10 33.92 1.50
N GLU A 414 65.14 32.77 0.83
CA GLU A 414 66.09 32.49 -0.24
C GLU A 414 65.86 33.40 -1.45
N LYS A 415 64.60 33.57 -1.88
CA LYS A 415 64.23 34.55 -2.91
C LYS A 415 64.68 35.96 -2.54
N ALA A 416 64.53 36.36 -1.28
CA ALA A 416 64.98 37.67 -0.81
C ALA A 416 66.52 37.80 -0.84
N LYS A 417 67.26 36.73 -0.50
CA LYS A 417 68.73 36.68 -0.63
C LYS A 417 69.16 36.79 -2.09
N LEU A 418 68.63 35.93 -2.97
CA LEU A 418 68.90 35.94 -4.41
C LEU A 418 68.52 37.29 -5.06
N ALA A 419 67.44 37.93 -4.61
CA ALA A 419 67.07 39.27 -5.07
C ALA A 419 68.12 40.32 -4.67
N LYS A 420 68.62 40.28 -3.43
CA LYS A 420 69.71 41.17 -2.97
C LYS A 420 71.00 40.92 -3.75
N GLU A 421 71.39 39.66 -3.93
CA GLU A 421 72.56 39.27 -4.73
C GLU A 421 72.43 39.72 -6.19
N ASN A 422 71.25 39.56 -6.79
CA ASN A 422 70.99 40.03 -8.15
C ASN A 422 71.11 41.56 -8.26
N VAL A 423 70.60 42.31 -7.27
CA VAL A 423 70.80 43.77 -7.19
C VAL A 423 72.28 44.13 -7.06
N GLN A 424 73.04 43.40 -6.24
CA GLN A 424 74.49 43.59 -6.07
C GLN A 424 75.25 43.26 -7.37
N LEU A 425 74.97 42.14 -8.02
CA LEU A 425 75.56 41.75 -9.31
C LEU A 425 75.23 42.76 -10.40
N LYS A 426 73.98 43.26 -10.45
CA LYS A 426 73.60 44.37 -11.34
C LYS A 426 74.42 45.63 -11.04
N HIS A 427 74.67 45.95 -9.76
CA HIS A 427 75.53 47.05 -9.36
C HIS A 427 77.00 46.82 -9.76
N TYR A 428 77.54 45.61 -9.58
CA TYR A 428 78.90 45.25 -10.00
C TYR A 428 79.07 45.33 -11.51
N ILE A 429 78.12 44.81 -12.28
CA ILE A 429 78.11 44.94 -13.75
C ILE A 429 78.02 46.41 -14.14
N LYS A 430 77.14 47.18 -13.50
CA LYS A 430 77.04 48.63 -13.74
C LYS A 430 78.36 49.34 -13.44
N ARG A 431 79.01 49.03 -12.31
CA ARG A 431 80.30 49.58 -11.91
C ARG A 431 81.44 49.19 -12.85
N TYR A 432 81.52 47.92 -13.23
CA TYR A 432 82.49 47.39 -14.20
C TYR A 432 82.33 48.05 -15.56
N LEU A 433 81.09 48.20 -16.06
CA LEU A 433 80.80 48.90 -17.30
C LEU A 433 81.09 50.40 -17.22
N THR A 434 80.85 51.05 -16.07
CA THR A 434 81.24 52.46 -15.87
C THR A 434 82.75 52.63 -15.73
N GLU A 435 83.47 51.71 -15.09
CA GLU A 435 84.94 51.72 -15.01
C GLU A 435 85.57 51.46 -16.38
N LEU A 436 84.97 50.59 -17.20
CA LEU A 436 85.33 50.42 -18.62
C LEU A 436 85.04 51.67 -19.47
N ALA A 437 83.96 52.39 -19.17
CA ALA A 437 83.60 53.63 -19.87
C ALA A 437 84.44 54.84 -19.42
N LEU A 438 84.87 54.89 -18.15
CA LEU A 438 85.66 55.97 -17.56
C LEU A 438 87.18 55.76 -17.74
N LYS A 439 87.68 54.52 -17.82
CA LYS A 439 89.04 54.22 -18.30
C LYS A 439 89.12 54.26 -19.82
N GLY A 440 88.96 55.47 -20.35
CA GLY A 440 89.33 55.81 -21.73
C GLY A 440 90.84 55.79 -21.99
N LYS A 441 91.69 55.66 -20.95
CA LYS A 441 93.15 55.50 -21.06
C LYS A 441 93.68 54.70 -19.87
N GLU A 442 93.99 53.42 -20.14
CA GLU A 442 94.85 52.47 -19.40
C GLU A 442 94.19 51.09 -19.23
N ARG A 443 94.58 50.20 -20.15
CA ARG A 443 94.21 48.79 -20.21
C ARG A 443 95.14 47.95 -19.31
N PRO A 444 94.63 46.93 -18.60
CA PRO A 444 95.47 45.91 -17.96
C PRO A 444 96.26 45.06 -18.99
N VAL A 445 97.49 44.70 -18.62
CA VAL A 445 98.49 43.99 -19.45
C VAL A 445 98.24 42.48 -19.51
N SER A 446 97.04 42.05 -19.92
CA SER A 446 96.75 40.64 -20.26
C SER A 446 96.04 40.45 -21.61
N MET A 447 95.94 41.52 -22.42
CA MET A 447 95.60 41.43 -23.86
C MET A 447 96.55 42.30 -24.69
N LYS A 448 97.85 42.04 -24.61
CA LYS A 448 98.82 42.45 -25.65
C LYS A 448 99.21 41.22 -26.48
N ILE A 449 98.28 40.72 -27.28
CA ILE A 449 98.61 39.91 -28.46
C ILE A 449 97.82 40.48 -29.64
N ARG A 450 98.59 41.14 -30.52
CA ARG A 450 98.33 41.49 -31.93
C ARG A 450 96.97 42.10 -32.28
N SER A 451 96.94 43.42 -32.27
CA SER A 451 96.16 44.19 -33.24
C SER A 451 96.95 44.28 -34.56
N GLN A 452 96.64 43.43 -35.54
CA GLN A 452 96.68 43.88 -36.93
C GLN A 452 95.37 44.60 -37.19
N VAL A 453 95.49 45.86 -37.57
CA VAL A 453 94.40 46.75 -37.90
C VAL A 453 94.02 46.49 -39.36
N GLU A 454 92.80 46.04 -39.60
CA GLU A 454 92.07 46.39 -40.81
C GLU A 454 90.84 47.21 -40.42
N LYS A 455 90.79 48.41 -40.99
CA LYS A 455 89.69 49.39 -40.88
C LYS A 455 88.50 48.89 -41.68
N ILE A 456 87.33 48.73 -41.08
CA ILE A 456 86.05 48.82 -41.81
C ILE A 456 85.01 49.60 -40.99
N GLU A 457 84.66 50.73 -41.60
CA GLU A 457 83.48 51.59 -41.53
C GLU A 457 82.38 51.31 -40.50
N SER A 458 82.10 52.37 -39.74
CA SER A 458 80.89 52.64 -38.99
C SER A 458 79.64 52.59 -39.86
N LYS A 459 78.84 51.53 -39.70
CA LYS A 459 77.40 51.52 -40.00
C LYS A 459 76.63 51.16 -38.74
N ALA A 460 75.58 51.92 -38.47
CA ALA A 460 74.72 51.82 -37.29
C ALA A 460 74.27 50.38 -37.03
N LEU A 461 74.90 49.73 -36.06
CA LEU A 461 74.47 48.43 -35.57
C LEU A 461 73.29 48.66 -34.63
N ASN A 462 72.10 48.31 -35.11
CA ASN A 462 70.96 48.00 -34.25
C ASN A 462 71.45 47.08 -33.13
N ARG A 463 71.50 47.61 -31.90
CA ARG A 463 71.87 46.82 -30.73
C ARG A 463 70.90 45.64 -30.65
N PRO A 464 71.38 44.38 -30.64
CA PRO A 464 70.51 43.24 -30.46
C PRO A 464 69.82 43.40 -29.11
N VAL A 465 68.48 43.46 -29.17
CA VAL A 465 67.61 43.51 -28.00
C VAL A 465 67.97 42.34 -27.11
N THR A 466 68.40 42.60 -25.89
CA THR A 466 68.69 41.52 -24.94
C THR A 466 67.42 40.72 -24.68
N CYS A 467 67.52 39.42 -24.38
CA CYS A 467 66.34 38.54 -24.16
C CYS A 467 65.36 39.14 -23.12
N ILE A 468 65.88 39.96 -22.21
CA ILE A 468 65.13 40.68 -21.18
C ILE A 468 64.38 41.88 -21.77
N GLU A 469 65.00 42.69 -22.63
CA GLU A 469 64.34 43.81 -23.33
C GLU A 469 63.28 43.29 -24.33
N GLY A 470 63.49 42.11 -24.93
CA GLY A 470 62.53 41.44 -25.82
C GLY A 470 61.34 40.86 -25.05
N ALA A 471 61.58 40.25 -23.89
CA ALA A 471 60.53 39.76 -23.00
C ALA A 471 59.71 40.90 -22.39
N LEU A 472 60.35 42.01 -21.99
CA LEU A 472 59.66 43.21 -21.51
C LEU A 472 58.83 43.86 -22.62
N SER A 473 59.36 43.98 -23.84
CA SER A 473 58.62 44.52 -24.98
C SER A 473 57.41 43.64 -25.32
N ASN A 474 57.56 42.32 -25.33
CA ASN A 474 56.46 41.39 -25.54
C ASN A 474 55.42 41.42 -24.41
N ALA A 475 55.84 41.53 -23.15
CA ALA A 475 54.94 41.65 -22.01
C ALA A 475 54.14 42.96 -22.07
N VAL A 476 54.80 44.08 -22.37
CA VAL A 476 54.15 45.40 -22.54
C VAL A 476 53.20 45.40 -23.74
N GLN A 477 53.58 44.78 -24.86
CA GLN A 477 52.69 44.62 -26.01
C GLN A 477 51.52 43.66 -25.75
N HIS A 478 51.71 42.63 -24.93
CA HIS A 478 50.65 41.72 -24.51
C HIS A 478 49.67 42.44 -23.57
N GLU A 479 50.16 43.19 -22.58
CA GLU A 479 49.33 43.99 -21.68
C GLU A 479 48.55 45.07 -22.46
N LYS A 480 49.19 45.73 -23.43
CA LYS A 480 48.51 46.69 -24.33
C LYS A 480 47.43 46.01 -25.18
N ARG A 481 47.69 44.80 -25.70
CA ARG A 481 46.70 43.98 -26.43
C ARG A 481 45.52 43.57 -25.55
N MET A 482 45.78 43.14 -24.32
CA MET A 482 44.74 42.76 -23.35
C MET A 482 43.89 43.96 -22.93
N ARG A 483 44.49 45.13 -22.74
CA ARG A 483 43.74 46.38 -22.48
C ARG A 483 42.91 46.81 -23.68
N SER A 484 43.40 46.65 -24.91
CA SER A 484 42.59 46.90 -26.12
C SER A 484 41.47 45.87 -26.31
N LEU A 485 41.68 44.60 -25.95
CA LEU A 485 40.64 43.56 -25.96
C LEU A 485 39.57 43.81 -24.90
N GLN A 486 39.96 44.22 -23.68
CA GLN A 486 39.02 44.62 -22.64
C GLN A 486 38.23 45.88 -23.01
N ARG A 487 38.85 46.85 -23.71
CA ARG A 487 38.12 48.00 -24.28
C ARG A 487 37.14 47.56 -25.37
N ARG A 488 37.57 46.71 -26.33
CA ARG A 488 36.67 46.16 -27.36
C ARG A 488 35.53 45.35 -26.76
N ASN A 489 35.76 44.52 -25.74
CA ASN A 489 34.73 43.74 -25.07
C ASN A 489 33.79 44.60 -24.20
N LYS A 490 34.23 45.77 -23.73
CA LYS A 490 33.34 46.75 -23.07
C LYS A 490 32.52 47.57 -24.06
N GLU A 491 33.00 47.75 -25.29
CA GLU A 491 32.29 48.46 -26.38
C GLU A 491 31.38 47.53 -27.20
N SER A 492 31.54 46.20 -27.10
CA SER A 492 30.68 45.21 -27.74
C SER A 492 29.73 44.58 -26.72
N ASP A 493 28.61 45.26 -26.49
CA ASP A 493 27.43 44.69 -25.83
C ASP A 493 26.77 43.67 -26.78
N VAL A 494 27.37 42.48 -26.89
CA VAL A 494 26.76 41.33 -27.59
C VAL A 494 26.24 40.38 -26.54
N ARG A 495 24.96 40.58 -26.23
CA ARG A 495 24.07 39.73 -25.44
C ARG A 495 24.16 38.27 -25.92
N SER A 496 24.86 37.42 -25.18
CA SER A 496 24.82 35.96 -25.40
C SER A 496 23.51 35.40 -24.85
N TYR A 497 22.65 34.90 -25.74
CA TYR A 497 21.41 34.21 -25.40
C TYR A 497 21.67 32.90 -24.62
N PRO A 498 20.75 32.47 -23.73
CA PRO A 498 20.89 31.24 -22.98
C PRO A 498 20.66 30.02 -23.88
N ARG A 499 21.54 29.02 -23.77
CA ARG A 499 21.36 27.71 -24.41
C ARG A 499 20.21 26.96 -23.75
N VAL A 500 19.18 26.70 -24.55
CA VAL A 500 18.10 25.76 -24.27
C VAL A 500 18.68 24.34 -24.13
N GLN A 501 18.38 23.68 -23.01
CA GLN A 501 18.57 22.24 -22.84
C GLN A 501 17.46 21.53 -23.63
N CYS A 502 17.84 20.77 -24.67
CA CYS A 502 16.93 19.80 -25.29
C CYS A 502 17.03 18.48 -24.54
N TRP A 503 15.89 18.05 -24.02
CA TRP A 503 15.58 16.65 -23.74
C TRP A 503 15.30 15.92 -25.07
N MET A 504 16.06 14.88 -25.35
CA MET A 504 15.63 13.56 -25.85
C MET A 504 16.78 12.59 -25.73
#